data_AF-A0A1D6GE05-F1
#
_entry.id   AF-A0A1D6GE05-F1
#
_cell.length_a   1.000
_cell.length_b   1.000
_cell.length_c   1.000
_cell.angle_alpha   90.00
_cell.angle_beta   90.00
_cell.angle_gamma   90.00
#
_symmetry.space_group_name_H-M   'P 1'
#
loop_
_entity.id
_entity.type
_entity.pdbx_description
1 polymer ?
#
loop_
_entity_poly.entity_id
_entity_poly.type
_entity_poly.pdbx_seq_one_letter_code
_entity_poly.pdbx_strand_id
1 'polypeptide(L)'
;MGLEAHRPRNKARTYRRGATMAGKGGPTNLEKEQMFGMAEKEMEYRVDLFNRLTKTCFEKCVEKRYKEAELNMGENSCIDRCVSKYWQACD
;
A
#
# COMPACT_ATOMS: atom_id res chain seq x y z
N MET A 1 13.37 -31.59 42.48
CA MET A 1 12.44 -31.63 41.33
C MET A 1 13.26 -31.39 40.08
N GLY A 2 13.78 -32.47 39.49
CA GLY A 2 14.33 -32.42 38.14
C GLY A 2 13.20 -32.51 37.11
N LEU A 3 13.44 -32.06 35.89
CA LEU A 3 13.58 -32.94 34.73
C LEU A 3 13.98 -32.13 33.49
N GLU A 4 14.94 -32.70 32.77
CA GLU A 4 15.44 -32.31 31.45
C GLU A 4 14.35 -32.32 30.36
N ALA A 5 14.57 -31.53 29.32
CA ALA A 5 14.16 -31.91 27.96
C ALA A 5 15.31 -31.66 26.99
N HIS A 6 16.21 -32.64 26.94
CA HIS A 6 17.04 -32.98 25.79
C HIS A 6 16.14 -33.29 24.57
N ARG A 7 16.38 -32.68 23.40
CA ARG A 7 16.82 -33.42 22.18
C ARG A 7 17.28 -32.48 21.04
N PRO A 8 18.47 -32.73 20.47
CA PRO A 8 19.03 -31.98 19.34
C PRO A 8 18.57 -32.54 17.98
N ARG A 9 18.61 -31.71 16.92
CA ARG A 9 18.65 -32.18 15.52
C ARG A 9 19.96 -31.75 14.85
N ASN A 10 21.00 -32.54 15.05
CA ASN A 10 22.14 -32.60 14.16
C ASN A 10 21.77 -33.40 12.90
N LYS A 11 21.87 -32.80 11.71
CA LYS A 11 22.62 -33.32 10.54
C LYS A 11 22.21 -32.64 9.23
N ALA A 12 23.18 -31.94 8.66
CA ALA A 12 23.56 -31.98 7.24
C ALA A 12 22.45 -32.11 6.19
N ARG A 13 22.04 -30.97 5.63
CA ARG A 13 21.70 -30.85 4.21
C ARG A 13 22.07 -29.43 3.78
N THR A 14 23.33 -29.18 3.42
CA THR A 14 23.68 -29.03 2.00
C THR A 14 22.58 -28.35 1.17
N TYR A 15 22.12 -27.16 1.56
CA TYR A 15 21.49 -26.27 0.59
C TYR A 15 22.62 -25.79 -0.33
N ARG A 16 22.75 -26.53 -1.44
CA ARG A 16 23.58 -26.21 -2.59
C ARG A 16 23.66 -24.70 -2.80
N ARG A 17 24.90 -24.20 -2.85
CA ARG A 17 25.31 -23.20 -3.83
C ARG A 17 24.62 -23.54 -5.16
N GLY A 18 23.77 -22.62 -5.61
CA GLY A 18 23.10 -22.64 -6.90
C GLY A 18 22.69 -21.22 -7.28
N ALA A 19 23.63 -20.28 -7.12
CA ALA A 19 23.55 -18.97 -7.73
C ALA A 19 23.76 -19.14 -9.24
N THR A 20 22.68 -19.14 -10.01
CA THR A 20 22.71 -18.86 -11.45
C THR A 20 21.44 -18.13 -11.86
N MET A 21 21.48 -16.80 -11.77
CA MET A 21 20.76 -15.93 -12.70
C MET A 21 21.81 -15.01 -13.33
N ALA A 22 22.69 -15.61 -14.13
CA ALA A 22 23.63 -14.89 -14.97
C ALA A 22 23.03 -14.78 -16.37
N GLY A 23 22.72 -13.54 -16.78
CA GLY A 23 22.75 -13.13 -18.18
C GLY A 23 21.42 -13.08 -18.93
N LYS A 24 20.70 -11.96 -18.80
CA LYS A 24 20.29 -11.15 -19.96
C LYS A 24 20.49 -9.68 -19.57
N GLY A 25 20.93 -8.86 -20.53
CA GLY A 25 21.27 -7.46 -20.31
C GLY A 25 20.16 -6.70 -19.59
N GLY A 26 20.51 -5.57 -18.98
CA GLY A 26 19.52 -4.67 -18.39
C GLY A 26 18.37 -4.39 -19.37
N PRO A 27 17.20 -3.98 -18.86
CA PRO A 27 16.00 -3.83 -19.68
C PRO A 27 16.32 -3.03 -20.95
N THR A 28 15.87 -3.54 -22.10
CA THR A 28 16.01 -2.85 -23.38
C THR A 28 15.38 -1.46 -23.28
N ASN A 29 15.81 -0.50 -24.11
CA ASN A 29 15.24 0.85 -24.04
C ASN A 29 13.70 0.84 -24.23
N LEU A 30 13.18 -0.08 -25.06
CA LEU A 30 11.74 -0.30 -25.24
C LEU A 30 11.04 -0.81 -23.96
N GLU A 31 11.64 -1.76 -23.23
CA GLU A 31 11.10 -2.24 -21.96
C GLU A 31 11.15 -1.16 -20.87
N LYS A 32 12.18 -0.30 -20.87
CA LYS A 32 12.25 0.85 -19.95
C LYS A 32 11.13 1.84 -20.23
N GLU A 33 10.89 2.21 -21.49
CA GLU A 33 9.80 3.11 -21.89
C GLU A 33 8.43 2.55 -21.49
N GLN A 34 8.21 1.24 -21.67
CA GLN A 34 6.97 0.58 -21.23
C GLN A 34 6.82 0.59 -19.70
N MET A 35 7.90 0.32 -18.96
CA MET A 35 7.92 0.37 -17.50
C MET A 35 7.62 1.78 -16.97
N PHE A 36 8.20 2.82 -17.57
CA PHE A 36 7.91 4.20 -17.20
C PHE A 36 6.48 4.59 -17.55
N GLY A 37 5.95 4.19 -18.71
CA GLY A 37 4.57 4.46 -19.09
C GLY A 37 3.53 3.78 -18.18
N MET A 38 3.84 2.59 -17.64
CA MET A 38 2.99 1.96 -16.62
C MET A 38 3.07 2.67 -15.27
N ALA A 39 4.28 3.06 -14.84
CA ALA A 39 4.47 3.81 -13.59
C ALA A 39 3.79 5.19 -13.63
N GLU A 40 3.81 5.87 -14.77
CA GLU A 40 3.13 7.15 -14.98
C GLU A 40 1.61 6.98 -14.82
N LYS A 41 1.02 5.98 -15.48
CA LYS A 41 -0.42 5.68 -15.36
C LYS A 41 -0.84 5.31 -13.93
N GLU A 42 0.00 4.57 -13.22
CA GLU A 42 -0.27 4.27 -11.81
C GLU A 42 -0.30 5.54 -10.97
N MET A 43 0.62 6.47 -11.23
CA MET A 43 0.68 7.75 -10.53
C MET A 43 -0.53 8.63 -10.86
N GLU A 44 -0.92 8.72 -12.14
CA GLU A 44 -2.13 9.45 -12.56
C GLU A 44 -3.39 8.90 -11.87
N TYR A 45 -3.53 7.57 -11.83
CA TYR A 45 -4.64 6.92 -11.15
C TYR A 45 -4.66 7.23 -9.64
N ARG A 46 -3.51 7.18 -8.97
CA ARG A 46 -3.39 7.52 -7.53
C ARG A 46 -3.82 8.97 -7.27
N VAL A 47 -3.46 9.90 -8.15
CA VAL A 47 -3.84 11.31 -8.03
C VAL A 47 -5.34 11.51 -8.23
N ASP A 48 -5.92 10.95 -9.29
CA ASP A 48 -7.36 11.04 -9.55
C ASP A 48 -8.19 10.43 -8.40
N LEU A 49 -7.77 9.27 -7.91
CA LEU A 49 -8.37 8.61 -6.75
C LEU A 49 -8.35 9.50 -5.51
N PHE A 50 -7.20 10.11 -5.19
CA PHE A 50 -7.05 11.00 -4.05
C PHE A 50 -7.95 12.24 -4.16
N ASN A 51 -8.04 12.84 -5.34
CA ASN A 51 -8.87 14.01 -5.59
C ASN A 51 -10.36 13.68 -5.40
N ARG A 52 -10.82 12.54 -5.93
CA ARG A 52 -12.21 12.08 -5.77
C ARG A 52 -12.52 11.71 -4.31
N LEU A 53 -11.62 11.02 -3.63
CA LEU A 53 -11.75 10.66 -2.21
C LEU A 53 -11.91 11.91 -1.35
N THR A 54 -10.97 12.86 -1.49
CA THR A 54 -10.95 14.10 -0.70
C THR A 54 -12.22 14.91 -0.91
N LYS A 55 -12.62 15.11 -2.17
CA LYS A 55 -13.86 15.84 -2.50
C LYS A 55 -15.09 15.15 -1.90
N THR A 56 -15.20 13.84 -2.05
CA THR A 56 -16.35 13.06 -1.59
C THR A 56 -16.47 13.11 -0.07
N CYS A 57 -15.38 12.92 0.66
CA CYS A 57 -15.43 12.92 2.12
C CYS A 57 -15.59 14.32 2.69
N PHE A 58 -15.00 15.34 2.07
CA PHE A 58 -15.21 16.73 2.48
C PHE A 58 -16.69 17.14 2.33
N GLU A 59 -17.32 16.85 1.17
CA GLU A 59 -18.74 17.16 0.94
C GLU A 59 -19.69 16.41 1.88
N LYS A 60 -19.31 15.20 2.33
CA LYS A 60 -20.13 14.38 3.23
C LYS A 60 -19.98 14.71 4.71
N CYS A 61 -18.77 15.07 5.12
CA CYS A 61 -18.42 15.13 6.54
C CYS A 61 -18.24 16.54 7.09
N VAL A 62 -17.96 17.55 6.26
CA VAL A 62 -17.69 18.91 6.73
C VAL A 62 -18.90 19.80 6.48
N GLU A 63 -19.36 20.52 7.50
CA GLU A 63 -20.51 21.42 7.38
C GLU A 63 -20.20 22.59 6.42
N LYS A 64 -21.15 22.96 5.55
CA LYS A 64 -21.00 24.12 4.63
C LYS A 64 -20.95 25.46 5.37
N ARG A 65 -21.47 25.51 6.59
CA ARG A 65 -21.40 26.69 7.46
C ARG A 65 -20.22 26.49 8.39
N TYR A 66 -19.03 26.83 7.90
CA TYR A 66 -17.80 26.77 8.66
C TYR A 66 -17.89 27.69 9.88
N LYS A 67 -17.96 27.10 11.07
CA LYS A 67 -17.99 27.85 12.33
C LYS A 67 -16.58 28.13 12.84
N GLU A 68 -15.67 27.18 12.60
CA GLU A 68 -14.28 27.18 13.05
C GLU A 68 -13.39 26.60 11.94
N ALA A 69 -12.09 26.93 11.96
CA ALA A 69 -11.14 26.47 10.94
C ALA A 69 -10.65 25.02 11.17
N GLU A 70 -10.80 24.52 12.41
CA GLU A 70 -10.40 23.18 12.78
C GLU A 70 -11.58 22.21 12.69
N LEU A 71 -11.27 20.98 12.29
CA LEU A 71 -12.27 19.90 12.25
C LEU A 71 -12.64 19.51 13.68
N ASN A 72 -13.93 19.53 13.96
CA ASN A 72 -14.41 19.04 15.24
C ASN A 72 -14.30 17.50 15.31
N MET A 73 -14.43 16.93 16.53
CA MET A 73 -14.27 15.50 16.71
C MET A 73 -15.30 14.66 15.92
N GLY A 74 -16.49 15.21 15.67
CA GLY A 74 -17.50 14.61 14.82
C GLY A 74 -17.06 14.53 13.35
N GLU A 75 -16.51 15.62 12.82
CA GLU A 75 -16.00 15.70 11.45
C GLU A 75 -14.80 14.77 11.24
N ASN A 76 -13.84 14.76 12.16
CA ASN A 76 -12.69 13.84 12.12
C ASN A 76 -13.14 12.37 12.09
N SER A 77 -14.00 11.97 13.04
CA SER A 77 -14.53 10.60 13.07
C SER A 77 -15.41 10.25 11.87
N CYS A 78 -16.05 11.23 11.24
CA CYS A 78 -16.79 11.03 9.99
C CYS A 78 -15.83 10.75 8.84
N ILE A 79 -14.76 11.53 8.70
CA ILE A 79 -13.77 11.40 7.63
C ILE A 79 -13.14 9.99 7.66
N ASP A 80 -12.72 9.48 8.83
CA ASP A 80 -12.14 8.12 8.94
C ASP A 80 -13.10 7.03 8.44
N ARG A 81 -14.38 7.15 8.81
CA ARG A 81 -15.44 6.23 8.37
C ARG A 81 -15.76 6.41 6.89
N CYS A 82 -15.72 7.63 6.38
CA CYS A 82 -15.93 7.93 4.97
C CYS A 82 -14.84 7.29 4.10
N VAL A 83 -13.57 7.48 4.48
CA VAL A 83 -12.43 6.90 3.78
C VAL A 83 -12.56 5.38 3.75
N SER A 84 -12.84 4.75 4.90
CA SER A 84 -13.03 3.30 5.00
C SER A 84 -14.13 2.78 4.05
N LYS A 85 -15.27 3.49 3.98
CA LYS A 85 -16.39 3.14 3.08
C LYS A 85 -16.06 3.39 1.61
N TYR A 86 -15.29 4.42 1.32
CA TYR A 86 -14.88 4.76 -0.05
C TYR A 86 -14.01 3.64 -0.62
N TRP A 87 -13.03 3.15 0.14
CA TRP A 87 -12.19 2.02 -0.28
C TRP A 87 -13.00 0.74 -0.52
N GLN A 88 -13.96 0.42 0.34
CA GLN A 88 -14.83 -0.75 0.18
C GLN A 88 -15.71 -0.70 -1.07
N ALA A 89 -15.94 0.48 -1.66
CA ALA A 89 -16.73 0.66 -2.87
C ALA A 89 -15.89 0.83 -4.14
N CYS A 90 -14.57 1.04 -4.00
CA CYS A 90 -13.62 1.18 -5.10
C CYS A 90 -12.79 -0.08 -5.37
N ASP A 91 -12.86 -1.08 -4.49
CA ASP A 91 -12.48 -2.49 -4.75
C ASP A 91 -13.64 -3.20 -5.47
#